data_AF-A0A8X6GDY2-F1
#
_entry.id   AF-A0A8X6GDY2-F1
#
_cell.length_a   1.000
_cell.length_b   1.000
_cell.length_c   1.000
_cell.angle_alpha   90.00
_cell.angle_beta   90.00
_cell.angle_gamma   90.00
#
_symmetry.space_group_name_H-M   'P 1'
#
loop_
_entity.id
_entity.type
_entity.pdbx_description
1 polymer ?
#
loop_
_entity_poly.entity_id
_entity_poly.type
_entity_poly.pdbx_seq_one_letter_code
_entity_poly.pdbx_strand_id
1 'polypeptide(L)'
;MPKEQGHFARKLSKSFYIDNCATSVDNETKLVDFVKCSTKILADAKMDLRMQTSGPVGEEVRSTLESLNAESTLDNIVPVLGIMWDKKDDTLYAESKTVLVTENLSKKGVPDAGNV
;
A
#
# COMPACT_ATOMS: atom_id res chain seq x y z
N MET A 1 -31.97 4.62 15.07
CA MET A 1 -30.67 5.10 14.54
C MET A 1 -30.85 6.51 13.98
N PRO A 2 -30.14 7.53 14.51
CA PRO A 2 -30.15 8.89 13.94
C PRO A 2 -29.82 8.86 12.44
N LYS A 3 -30.63 9.55 11.62
CA LYS A 3 -30.58 9.47 10.15
C LYS A 3 -29.22 9.86 9.55
N GLU A 4 -28.44 10.69 10.23
CA GLU A 4 -27.10 11.12 9.80
C GLU A 4 -26.03 10.01 9.94
N GLN A 5 -26.10 9.20 11.00
CA GLN A 5 -25.13 8.12 11.22
C GLN A 5 -25.22 7.05 10.13
N GLY A 6 -26.43 6.77 9.62
CA GLY A 6 -26.62 5.88 8.48
C GLY A 6 -26.04 6.42 7.17
N HIS A 7 -26.06 7.75 6.97
CA HIS A 7 -25.42 8.39 5.81
C HIS A 7 -23.89 8.29 5.89
N PHE A 8 -23.31 8.58 7.05
CA PHE A 8 -21.86 8.46 7.26
C PHE A 8 -21.40 7.00 7.17
N ALA A 9 -22.11 6.06 7.78
CA ALA A 9 -21.78 4.63 7.68
C ALA A 9 -21.80 4.13 6.23
N ARG A 10 -22.76 4.57 5.41
CA ARG A 10 -22.87 4.20 3.99
C ARG A 10 -21.84 4.90 3.09
N LYS A 11 -21.29 6.04 3.54
CA LYS A 11 -20.19 6.74 2.87
C LYS A 11 -18.86 6.09 3.24
N LEU A 12 -18.63 5.85 4.52
CA LEU A 12 -17.45 5.15 5.06
C LEU A 12 -17.37 3.71 4.55
N SER A 13 -18.50 3.02 4.37
CA SER A 13 -18.55 1.69 3.75
C SER A 13 -18.07 1.65 2.30
N LYS A 14 -18.02 2.81 1.64
CA LYS A 14 -17.51 2.99 0.28
C LYS A 14 -16.12 3.60 0.25
N SER A 15 -15.53 3.89 1.41
CA SER A 15 -14.24 4.56 1.58
C SER A 15 -13.24 3.72 2.36
N PHE A 16 -13.47 2.41 2.51
CA PHE A 16 -12.55 1.44 3.13
C PHE A 16 -11.35 1.11 2.22
N TYR A 17 -10.84 2.09 1.50
CA TYR A 17 -9.74 1.91 0.57
C TYR A 17 -8.49 2.53 1.19
N ILE A 18 -7.59 1.67 1.67
CA ILE A 18 -6.18 2.04 1.66
C ILE A 18 -5.79 1.98 0.19
N ASP A 19 -5.52 3.14 -0.41
CA ASP A 19 -5.27 3.18 -1.86
C ASP A 19 -3.94 2.54 -2.23
N ASN A 20 -2.93 2.59 -1.34
CA ASN A 20 -1.67 1.88 -1.49
C ASN A 20 -0.98 1.72 -0.13
N CYS A 21 -0.39 0.56 0.12
CA CYS A 21 0.54 0.31 1.23
C CYS A 21 1.77 -0.36 0.65
N ALA A 22 2.95 0.19 0.92
CA ALA A 22 4.23 -0.39 0.54
C ALA A 22 5.06 -0.60 1.81
N THR A 23 5.65 -1.79 1.95
CA THR A 23 6.52 -2.14 3.07
C THR A 23 7.66 -3.02 2.59
N SER A 24 8.78 -3.00 3.29
CA SER A 24 9.88 -3.95 3.12
C SER A 24 9.78 -5.08 4.14
N VAL A 25 10.33 -6.25 3.80
CA VAL A 25 10.52 -7.39 4.70
C VAL A 25 11.94 -7.93 4.48
N ASP A 26 12.51 -8.56 5.51
CA ASP A 26 13.94 -8.92 5.51
C ASP A 26 14.30 -10.03 4.51
N ASN A 27 13.34 -10.91 4.18
CA ASN A 27 13.54 -12.08 3.31
C ASN A 27 12.21 -12.67 2.82
N GLU A 28 12.30 -13.62 1.90
CA GLU A 28 11.15 -14.26 1.27
C GLU A 28 10.30 -15.12 2.22
N THR A 29 10.90 -15.77 3.23
CA THR A 29 10.11 -16.50 4.24
C THR A 29 9.21 -15.54 5.01
N LYS A 30 9.77 -14.39 5.44
CA LYS A 30 9.00 -13.32 6.09
C LYS A 30 7.97 -12.69 5.17
N LEU A 31 8.23 -12.62 3.86
CA LEU A 31 7.23 -12.18 2.88
C LEU A 31 6.00 -13.08 2.87
N VAL A 32 6.21 -14.40 2.79
CA VAL A 32 5.10 -15.38 2.80
C VAL A 32 4.31 -15.29 4.10
N ASP A 33 4.98 -15.20 5.24
CA ASP A 33 4.33 -15.05 6.54
C ASP A 33 3.54 -13.73 6.63
N PHE A 34 4.13 -12.64 6.13
CA PHE A 34 3.49 -11.33 6.09
C PHE A 34 2.20 -11.39 5.27
N VAL A 35 2.27 -11.91 4.05
CA VAL A 35 1.12 -12.06 3.14
C VAL A 35 -0.01 -12.86 3.80
N LYS A 36 0.31 -14.02 4.40
CA LYS A 36 -0.70 -14.85 5.10
C LYS A 36 -1.34 -14.10 6.27
N CYS A 37 -0.53 -13.45 7.10
CA CYS A 37 -1.01 -12.74 8.28
C CYS A 37 -1.83 -11.50 7.89
N SER A 38 -1.32 -10.68 6.96
CA SER A 38 -1.97 -9.44 6.53
C SER A 38 -3.31 -9.71 5.88
N THR A 39 -3.39 -10.71 5.01
CA THR A 39 -4.63 -11.07 4.31
C THR A 39 -5.68 -11.57 5.30
N LYS A 40 -5.28 -12.38 6.29
CA LYS A 40 -6.18 -12.81 7.37
C LYS A 40 -6.68 -11.62 8.20
N ILE A 41 -5.79 -10.73 8.63
CA ILE A 41 -6.16 -9.55 9.43
C ILE A 41 -7.15 -8.66 8.66
N LEU A 42 -6.90 -8.41 7.38
CA LEU A 42 -7.79 -7.61 6.53
C LEU A 42 -9.15 -8.29 6.34
N ALA A 43 -9.16 -9.61 6.11
CA ALA A 43 -10.40 -10.37 6.00
C ALA A 43 -11.23 -10.35 7.30
N ASP A 44 -10.59 -10.54 8.46
CA ASP A 44 -11.23 -10.49 9.78
C ASP A 44 -11.80 -9.09 10.06
N ALA A 45 -11.13 -8.03 9.57
CA ALA A 45 -11.58 -6.65 9.63
C ALA A 45 -12.67 -6.30 8.58
N LYS A 46 -13.08 -7.25 7.74
CA LYS A 46 -13.99 -7.04 6.59
C LYS A 46 -13.49 -5.96 5.61
N MET A 47 -12.17 -5.83 5.50
CA MET A 47 -11.52 -5.00 4.50
C MET A 47 -11.28 -5.81 3.24
N ASP A 48 -11.54 -5.19 2.10
CA ASP A 48 -11.37 -5.82 0.79
C ASP A 48 -9.98 -5.50 0.23
N LEU A 49 -9.12 -6.52 0.13
CA LEU A 49 -7.78 -6.40 -0.44
C LEU A 49 -7.88 -6.51 -1.97
N ARG A 50 -7.81 -5.36 -2.65
CA ARG A 50 -7.97 -5.29 -4.11
C ARG A 50 -6.79 -5.87 -4.90
N MET A 51 -5.57 -5.61 -4.43
CA MET A 51 -4.34 -6.02 -5.09
C MET A 51 -3.24 -6.20 -4.07
N GLN A 52 -2.44 -7.24 -4.25
CA GLN A 52 -1.20 -7.48 -3.54
C GLN A 52 -0.14 -7.92 -4.57
N THR A 53 1.08 -7.47 -4.38
CA THR A 53 2.23 -7.87 -5.21
C THR A 53 3.50 -7.67 -4.40
N SER A 54 4.58 -8.34 -4.80
CA SER A 54 5.92 -8.19 -4.25
C SER A 54 6.90 -7.73 -5.32
N GLY A 55 8.11 -7.35 -4.90
CA GLY A 55 9.24 -7.28 -5.82
C GLY A 55 9.65 -8.68 -6.32
N PRO A 56 10.81 -8.78 -7.02
CA PRO A 56 11.32 -10.04 -7.52
C PRO A 56 11.53 -11.05 -6.39
N VAL A 57 11.07 -12.28 -6.61
CA VAL A 57 11.23 -13.42 -5.68
C VAL A 57 11.60 -14.68 -6.45
N GLY A 58 12.16 -15.66 -5.75
CA GLY A 58 12.42 -17.00 -6.28
C GLY A 58 11.16 -17.73 -6.75
N GLU A 59 11.31 -18.67 -7.68
CA GLU A 59 10.20 -19.40 -8.30
C GLU A 59 9.32 -20.16 -7.30
N GLU A 60 9.92 -20.79 -6.29
CA GLU A 60 9.20 -21.50 -5.24
C GLU A 60 8.29 -20.57 -4.42
N VAL A 61 8.78 -19.37 -4.11
CA VAL A 61 8.05 -18.37 -3.34
C VAL A 61 6.95 -17.75 -4.18
N ARG A 62 7.23 -17.40 -5.43
CA ARG A 62 6.22 -16.96 -6.41
C ARG A 62 5.04 -17.94 -6.49
N SER A 63 5.31 -19.23 -6.69
CA SER A 63 4.24 -20.25 -6.74
C SER A 63 3.42 -20.30 -5.44
N THR A 64 4.08 -20.10 -4.30
CA THR A 64 3.39 -20.00 -3.00
C THR A 64 2.50 -18.76 -2.92
N LEU A 65 2.98 -17.59 -3.36
CA LEU A 65 2.22 -16.34 -3.36
C LEU A 65 1.02 -16.38 -4.33
N GLU A 66 1.20 -16.98 -5.50
CA GLU A 66 0.12 -17.25 -6.46
C GLU A 66 -0.99 -18.11 -5.82
N SER A 67 -0.63 -19.16 -5.08
CA SER A 67 -1.60 -20.02 -4.37
C SER A 67 -2.41 -19.29 -3.29
N LEU A 68 -1.86 -18.17 -2.77
CA LEU A 68 -2.51 -17.32 -1.78
C LEU A 68 -3.35 -16.19 -2.42
N ASN A 69 -3.46 -16.14 -3.76
CA ASN A 69 -4.01 -15.02 -4.52
C ASN A 69 -3.33 -13.68 -4.21
N ALA A 70 -2.07 -13.73 -3.76
CA ALA A 70 -1.30 -12.56 -3.32
C ALA A 70 -0.39 -12.00 -4.43
N GLU A 71 -0.36 -12.64 -5.59
CA GLU A 71 0.42 -12.22 -6.73
C GLU A 71 -0.47 -12.05 -7.96
N SER A 72 -0.70 -10.79 -8.33
CA SER A 72 -1.25 -10.43 -9.64
C SER A 72 -0.16 -10.68 -10.70
N THR A 73 -0.12 -11.90 -11.24
CA THR A 73 0.87 -12.35 -12.24
C THR A 73 0.73 -11.66 -13.61
N LEU A 74 -0.27 -10.80 -13.79
CA LEU A 74 -0.61 -10.23 -15.10
C LEU A 74 0.35 -9.12 -15.54
N ASP A 75 0.86 -8.30 -14.61
CA ASP A 75 1.64 -7.11 -14.97
C ASP A 75 2.95 -6.98 -14.18
N ASN A 76 4.06 -6.79 -14.90
CA ASN A 76 5.36 -6.43 -14.29
C ASN A 76 5.38 -4.97 -13.82
N ILE A 77 4.58 -4.12 -14.46
CA ILE A 77 4.48 -2.69 -14.17
C ILE A 77 3.24 -2.45 -13.31
N VAL A 78 3.41 -1.93 -12.10
CA VAL A 78 2.33 -1.74 -11.12
C VAL A 78 2.27 -0.28 -10.68
N PRO A 79 1.08 0.37 -10.68
CA PRO A 79 0.96 1.72 -10.15
C PRO A 79 1.08 1.71 -8.62
N VAL A 80 2.08 2.39 -8.08
CA VAL A 80 2.30 2.56 -6.64
C VAL A 80 2.35 4.04 -6.33
N LEU A 81 1.43 4.57 -5.53
CA LEU A 81 1.45 5.98 -5.06
C LEU A 81 1.57 7.03 -6.19
N GLY A 82 1.06 6.74 -7.40
CA GLY A 82 1.12 7.64 -8.55
C GLY A 82 2.37 7.51 -9.41
N ILE A 83 3.29 6.59 -9.09
CA ILE A 83 4.41 6.19 -9.96
C ILE A 83 4.14 4.81 -10.57
N MET A 84 4.70 4.58 -11.76
CA MET A 84 4.69 3.25 -12.40
C MET A 84 5.96 2.52 -11.97
N TRP A 85 5.81 1.47 -11.18
CA TRP A 85 6.92 0.67 -10.68
C TRP A 85 7.11 -0.57 -11.57
N ASP A 86 8.25 -0.68 -12.26
CA ASP A 86 8.67 -1.93 -12.89
C ASP A 86 9.32 -2.83 -11.84
N LYS A 87 8.63 -3.92 -11.48
CA LYS A 87 9.12 -4.83 -10.44
C LYS A 87 10.48 -5.45 -10.76
N LYS A 88 10.87 -5.56 -12.04
CA LYS A 88 12.11 -6.22 -12.45
C LYS A 88 13.27 -5.25 -12.52
N ASP A 89 13.02 -4.08 -13.10
CA ASP A 89 14.07 -3.13 -13.45
C ASP A 89 14.21 -1.99 -12.43
N ASP A 90 13.19 -1.74 -11.60
CA ASP A 90 13.19 -0.67 -10.60
C ASP A 90 13.32 -1.19 -9.16
N THR A 91 13.90 -0.36 -8.30
CA THR A 91 13.91 -0.56 -6.84
C THR A 91 13.08 0.52 -6.15
N LEU A 92 12.09 0.11 -5.36
CA LEU A 92 11.26 1.00 -4.57
C LEU A 92 11.82 1.12 -3.15
N TYR A 93 12.14 2.34 -2.72
CA TYR A 93 12.62 2.62 -1.37
C TYR A 93 11.96 3.88 -0.82
N ALA A 94 11.81 3.97 0.50
CA ALA A 94 11.31 5.14 1.19
C ALA A 94 12.38 5.69 2.13
N GLU A 95 12.86 6.90 1.86
CA GLU A 95 13.76 7.62 2.76
C GLU A 95 12.94 8.52 3.69
N SER A 96 12.95 8.23 4.99
CA SER A 96 12.35 9.11 5.99
C SER A 96 13.39 10.11 6.48
N LYS A 97 13.29 11.36 6.03
CA LYS A 97 14.08 12.47 6.60
C LYS A 97 13.36 12.99 7.83
N THR A 98 14.03 12.99 8.98
CA THR A 98 13.53 13.69 10.17
C THR A 98 13.64 15.19 9.91
N VAL A 99 12.55 15.80 9.43
CA VAL A 99 12.47 17.26 9.35
C VAL A 99 12.15 17.76 10.76
N LEU A 100 13.12 18.42 11.39
CA LEU A 100 12.86 19.21 12.58
C LEU A 100 12.01 20.41 12.15
N VAL A 101 10.70 20.34 12.39
CA VAL A 101 9.79 21.45 12.15
C VAL A 101 10.02 22.49 13.25
N THR A 102 10.81 23.52 12.97
CA THR A 102 11.08 24.61 13.91
C THR A 102 10.08 25.77 13.83
N GLU A 103 9.05 25.70 12.98
CA GLU A 103 8.10 26.80 12.84
C GLU A 103 6.66 26.31 12.78
N ASN A 104 5.78 27.08 13.43
CA ASN A 104 4.36 26.80 13.57
C ASN A 104 3.71 26.60 12.19
N LEU A 105 3.49 25.34 11.79
CA LEU A 105 2.78 25.00 10.57
C LEU A 105 1.33 25.52 10.66
N SER A 106 1.05 26.63 9.97
CA SER A 106 -0.32 27.05 9.72
C SER A 106 -0.90 26.21 8.58
N LYS A 107 -2.21 25.94 8.62
CA LYS A 107 -2.89 24.86 7.89
C LYS A 107 -2.85 24.91 6.35
N LYS A 108 -2.22 25.88 5.69
CA LYS A 108 -2.02 25.88 4.22
C LYS A 108 -0.79 26.69 3.83
N GLY A 109 0.25 26.00 3.37
CA GLY A 109 1.38 26.60 2.67
C GLY A 109 1.92 25.61 1.65
N VAL A 110 1.39 25.67 0.42
CA VAL A 110 2.11 25.14 -0.74
C VAL A 110 3.28 26.09 -0.97
N PRO A 111 4.54 25.64 -1.02
CA PRO A 111 5.65 26.52 -1.38
C PRO A 111 5.44 26.99 -2.81
N ASP A 112 5.37 28.30 -3.00
CA ASP A 112 5.38 28.94 -4.31
C ASP A 112 6.72 28.63 -4.98
N ALA A 113 6.68 27.89 -6.09
CA ALA A 113 7.87 27.66 -6.92
C ALA A 113 8.14 28.94 -7.71
N GLY A 114 8.84 29.88 -7.05
CA GLY A 114 9.35 31.09 -7.68
C GLY A 114 10.36 30.77 -8.77
N ASN A 115 10.05 31.25 -9.97
CA ASN A 115 10.89 31.51 -11.15
C ASN A 115 12.40 31.26 -11.04
N VAL A 116 12.92 30.45 -11.96
CA VAL A 116 14.17 30.73 -12.71
C VAL A 116 13.88 30.54 -14.19
#